data_AF-A0A2T7PMZ9-F1
#
_entry.id   AF-A0A2T7PMZ9-F1
#
_cell.length_a   1.000
_cell.length_b   1.000
_cell.length_c   1.000
_cell.angle_alpha   90.00
_cell.angle_beta   90.00
_cell.angle_gamma   90.00
#
_symmetry.space_group_name_H-M   'P 1'
#
loop_
_entity.id
_entity.type
_entity.pdbx_description
1 polymer ?
#
loop_
_entity_poly.entity_id
_entity_poly.type
_entity_poly.pdbx_seq_one_letter_code
_entity_poly.pdbx_strand_id
1 'polypeptide(L)'
;MAFSFGSAGATTAQPLFGGTGTAATSGFGGFGTGLGTTASNTGGMLGFGQPATTQTTGFSFGLPTATTSGSTGFSFGAPTTTTAATGFGGFGASTASTGAFSFGTTTTTSSAPTFGANTGFGGLGSSTGTTNAGQPQQPQQQQENALANLAMAVSLPQIFGDERDAIIARWNQLQACWGSGKGYFNQSGGFVEFKPDNPFCRFKAVGYHVIPTGRNEDGLVALVLNKKENDVSSVQQQVVDTITRILARPTLSVCVEGIRPMPEDRTELIIYVIERPAQGPAKRVPAQELCNFFQQQAQWSQLTSQLAAERILPKMGWTPEQIKEYLNNPPAGIDPLLWRQAKLDNPDPDRLVPVPMVGFRELQRRLKHQQEETKLHQQRLDVMAGDLSELQTQHSQTLAKLDDYKRKHLELGHRLLKVIVKQEICRKLGYAIQAEEETLKVQLEQLQVELNHPTQFKGRLNELMSQIRMQSQAGLGWGEPAYQMDTHMQAEIKQILKQQQEGLQHLIDIIKTDSENLTRMEQLLAASRVGR
;
A
#
# COMPACT_ATOMS: atom_id res chain seq x y z
N MET A 1 -34.73 -63.71 -57.05
CA MET A 1 -35.89 -62.80 -57.17
C MET A 1 -35.37 -61.38 -56.97
N ALA A 2 -35.66 -60.33 -57.72
CA ALA A 2 -36.17 -60.05 -59.06
C ALA A 2 -36.04 -58.50 -59.19
N PHE A 3 -35.61 -57.97 -60.36
CA PHE A 3 -35.73 -56.57 -60.88
C PHE A 3 -35.06 -55.40 -60.08
N SER A 4 -34.17 -54.51 -60.59
CA SER A 4 -34.13 -53.58 -61.76
C SER A 4 -35.28 -52.55 -61.78
N PHE A 5 -35.19 -51.23 -62.03
CA PHE A 5 -34.35 -50.37 -62.90
C PHE A 5 -34.46 -48.86 -62.51
N GLY A 6 -33.54 -47.99 -62.98
CA GLY A 6 -33.74 -46.54 -63.25
C GLY A 6 -32.63 -45.62 -62.72
N SER A 7 -31.52 -45.26 -63.42
CA SER A 7 -31.33 -44.48 -64.68
C SER A 7 -32.04 -43.10 -64.63
N ALA A 8 -31.48 -41.93 -64.93
CA ALA A 8 -30.21 -41.41 -65.50
C ALA A 8 -30.12 -39.91 -65.08
N GLY A 9 -29.05 -39.12 -65.23
CA GLY A 9 -27.91 -39.24 -66.12
C GLY A 9 -26.81 -38.23 -65.80
N ALA A 10 -25.72 -38.39 -66.53
CA ALA A 10 -24.41 -37.82 -66.34
C ALA A 10 -24.14 -36.59 -67.23
N THR A 11 -23.16 -35.78 -66.81
CA THR A 11 -22.12 -35.15 -67.65
C THR A 11 -20.92 -34.84 -66.74
N THR A 12 -19.81 -35.59 -66.78
CA THR A 12 -18.57 -35.35 -67.57
C THR A 12 -18.02 -33.92 -67.41
N ALA A 13 -16.75 -33.62 -67.12
CA ALA A 13 -15.53 -34.39 -66.93
C ALA A 13 -14.48 -33.48 -66.22
N GLN A 14 -13.52 -34.10 -65.54
CA GLN A 14 -12.25 -33.54 -65.03
C GLN A 14 -11.26 -33.25 -66.20
N PRO A 15 -9.97 -32.90 -65.94
CA PRO A 15 -9.36 -31.70 -65.32
C PRO A 15 -8.25 -31.15 -66.28
N LEU A 16 -7.26 -30.36 -65.80
CA LEU A 16 -5.81 -30.51 -66.08
C LEU A 16 -4.98 -29.19 -66.08
N PHE A 17 -4.10 -29.09 -65.08
CA PHE A 17 -2.69 -28.60 -65.04
C PHE A 17 -2.17 -27.39 -65.87
N GLY A 18 -1.50 -26.47 -65.17
CA GLY A 18 -0.05 -26.23 -65.33
C GLY A 18 0.43 -24.89 -65.91
N GLY A 19 1.43 -24.27 -65.25
CA GLY A 19 2.53 -23.58 -65.95
C GLY A 19 2.84 -22.10 -65.66
N THR A 20 3.78 -21.87 -64.72
CA THR A 20 5.00 -21.01 -64.80
C THR A 20 5.05 -19.67 -65.58
N GLY A 21 5.63 -18.64 -64.93
CA GLY A 21 6.55 -17.67 -65.56
C GLY A 21 6.55 -16.27 -64.91
N THR A 22 7.54 -15.87 -64.11
CA THR A 22 8.81 -15.15 -64.40
C THR A 22 8.77 -13.62 -64.20
N ALA A 23 9.64 -13.16 -63.28
CA ALA A 23 10.31 -11.87 -63.06
C ALA A 23 9.93 -10.57 -63.80
N ALA A 24 9.91 -9.47 -63.04
CA ALA A 24 10.54 -8.19 -63.42
C ALA A 24 10.96 -7.37 -62.18
N THR A 25 12.18 -6.83 -62.25
CA THR A 25 12.87 -5.94 -61.31
C THR A 25 12.86 -4.48 -61.78
N SER A 26 13.03 -3.54 -60.83
CA SER A 26 13.84 -2.28 -60.90
C SER A 26 13.15 -0.90 -60.73
N GLY A 27 13.88 -0.01 -60.03
CA GLY A 27 13.71 1.45 -59.87
C GLY A 27 13.40 1.87 -58.41
N PHE A 28 14.31 2.24 -57.50
CA PHE A 28 15.43 3.22 -57.45
C PHE A 28 15.04 4.71 -57.56
N GLY A 29 15.22 5.44 -56.45
CA GLY A 29 15.62 6.86 -56.43
C GLY A 29 14.68 7.85 -55.71
N GLY A 30 15.18 8.57 -54.69
CA GLY A 30 14.61 9.87 -54.28
C GLY A 30 14.75 10.26 -52.81
N PHE A 31 15.85 10.93 -52.46
CA PHE A 31 16.14 11.59 -51.17
C PHE A 31 15.42 12.95 -51.09
N GLY A 32 14.94 13.38 -49.92
CA GLY A 32 14.39 14.74 -49.75
C GLY A 32 13.96 15.07 -48.32
N THR A 33 14.80 15.86 -47.64
CA THR A 33 14.67 16.47 -46.31
C THR A 33 13.55 17.52 -46.21
N GLY A 34 12.90 17.65 -45.04
CA GLY A 34 12.04 18.81 -44.74
C GLY A 34 11.33 18.75 -43.38
N LEU A 35 11.81 19.56 -42.43
CA LEU A 35 11.30 19.80 -41.08
C LEU A 35 10.28 20.96 -41.12
N GLY A 36 9.21 20.95 -40.31
CA GLY A 36 8.54 22.20 -39.87
C GLY A 36 7.00 22.28 -39.93
N THR A 37 6.37 21.95 -38.79
CA THR A 37 5.31 22.69 -38.05
C THR A 37 4.03 23.30 -38.68
N THR A 38 2.97 23.17 -37.87
CA THR A 38 1.76 24.00 -37.63
C THR A 38 0.45 23.78 -38.43
N ALA A 39 -0.49 23.12 -37.73
CA ALA A 39 -1.89 23.47 -37.46
C ALA A 39 -2.84 23.96 -38.58
N SER A 40 -3.96 23.26 -38.74
CA SER A 40 -5.30 23.88 -38.74
C SER A 40 -6.43 22.83 -38.61
N ASN A 41 -7.39 23.15 -37.75
CA ASN A 41 -8.76 22.63 -37.77
C ASN A 41 -9.47 23.10 -39.05
N THR A 42 -10.40 22.31 -39.62
CA THR A 42 -11.88 22.45 -39.45
C THR A 42 -12.63 21.82 -40.65
N GLY A 43 -13.64 20.98 -40.35
CA GLY A 43 -14.83 20.70 -41.19
C GLY A 43 -14.66 19.57 -42.22
N GLY A 44 -15.51 18.56 -42.34
CA GLY A 44 -16.82 18.23 -41.76
C GLY A 44 -17.43 17.10 -42.62
N MET A 45 -18.62 16.59 -42.22
CA MET A 45 -19.63 15.84 -43.04
C MET A 45 -19.82 14.33 -42.73
N LEU A 46 -20.94 14.03 -42.04
CA LEU A 46 -21.89 12.87 -42.11
C LEU A 46 -21.40 11.46 -41.69
N GLY A 47 -22.06 10.63 -40.87
CA GLY A 47 -23.43 10.58 -40.32
C GLY A 47 -24.09 9.22 -40.63
N PHE A 48 -24.35 8.36 -39.62
CA PHE A 48 -25.54 7.50 -39.41
C PHE A 48 -25.32 6.34 -38.40
N GLY A 49 -26.26 6.15 -37.46
CA GLY A 49 -26.75 4.80 -37.10
C GLY A 49 -26.38 4.21 -35.72
N GLN A 50 -27.21 4.48 -34.72
CA GLN A 50 -27.37 3.69 -33.48
C GLN A 50 -28.18 2.38 -33.77
N PRO A 51 -28.23 1.39 -32.84
CA PRO A 51 -29.28 1.37 -31.81
C PRO A 51 -28.82 0.92 -30.41
N ALA A 52 -29.77 0.87 -29.48
CA ALA A 52 -29.65 1.05 -28.04
C ALA A 52 -29.81 -0.23 -27.16
N THR A 53 -29.21 -0.15 -25.96
CA THR A 53 -29.62 -0.58 -24.60
C THR A 53 -30.19 -1.98 -24.29
N THR A 54 -29.62 -2.66 -23.28
CA THR A 54 -30.19 -3.02 -21.93
C THR A 54 -29.24 -4.00 -21.19
N GLN A 55 -28.56 -3.60 -20.10
CA GLN A 55 -28.88 -3.69 -18.65
C GLN A 55 -28.46 -4.99 -17.90
N THR A 56 -27.66 -4.77 -16.83
CA THR A 56 -27.62 -5.46 -15.50
C THR A 56 -27.01 -6.87 -15.41
N THR A 57 -26.31 -7.35 -14.37
CA THR A 57 -26.18 -7.02 -12.93
C THR A 57 -24.82 -7.53 -12.40
N GLY A 58 -24.17 -6.76 -11.50
CA GLY A 58 -23.07 -7.23 -10.66
C GLY A 58 -23.56 -7.96 -9.41
N PHE A 59 -22.85 -9.02 -9.02
CA PHE A 59 -23.12 -9.84 -7.84
C PHE A 59 -22.22 -9.45 -6.67
N SER A 60 -22.83 -9.29 -5.50
CA SER A 60 -22.24 -8.95 -4.20
C SER A 60 -22.47 -10.10 -3.20
N PHE A 61 -21.54 -10.32 -2.27
CA PHE A 61 -21.47 -11.50 -1.39
C PHE A 61 -22.02 -11.20 0.02
N GLY A 62 -23.07 -11.95 0.38
CA GLY A 62 -23.36 -12.61 1.67
C GLY A 62 -23.26 -11.88 3.02
N LEU A 63 -24.39 -11.82 3.75
CA LEU A 63 -24.62 -12.45 5.08
C LEU A 63 -26.12 -12.32 5.52
N PRO A 64 -26.61 -12.94 6.64
CA PRO A 64 -27.52 -14.10 6.60
C PRO A 64 -28.97 -13.85 7.09
N THR A 65 -29.80 -14.83 6.75
CA THR A 65 -31.05 -15.37 7.33
C THR A 65 -31.71 -14.63 8.51
N ALA A 66 -32.97 -14.23 8.31
CA ALA A 66 -33.88 -13.70 9.34
C ALA A 66 -34.96 -14.72 9.75
N THR A 67 -35.15 -14.87 11.06
CA THR A 67 -36.37 -15.41 11.68
C THR A 67 -37.20 -14.26 12.25
N THR A 68 -38.51 -14.37 12.06
CA THR A 68 -39.59 -13.43 12.36
C THR A 68 -39.80 -13.13 13.85
N SER A 69 -40.06 -11.86 14.22
CA SER A 69 -41.17 -11.42 15.10
C SER A 69 -41.11 -9.92 15.44
N GLY A 70 -42.29 -9.26 15.44
CA GLY A 70 -42.62 -8.19 16.41
C GLY A 70 -42.43 -6.74 15.97
N SER A 71 -43.51 -5.97 16.09
CA SER A 71 -43.83 -4.64 15.55
C SER A 71 -43.34 -3.40 16.35
N THR A 72 -43.63 -2.23 15.77
CA THR A 72 -43.56 -0.81 16.24
C THR A 72 -42.20 -0.14 15.98
N GLY A 73 -42.03 0.95 15.24
CA GLY A 73 -42.93 1.99 14.74
C GLY A 73 -42.34 3.37 15.11
N PHE A 74 -42.00 4.18 14.09
CA PHE A 74 -41.77 5.65 14.04
C PHE A 74 -40.49 6.08 13.30
N SER A 75 -40.70 6.76 12.16
CA SER A 75 -39.72 7.37 11.26
C SER A 75 -40.11 8.82 11.02
N PHE A 76 -39.17 9.77 11.15
CA PHE A 76 -39.39 11.20 10.89
C PHE A 76 -38.66 11.62 9.61
N GLY A 77 -39.41 12.27 8.71
CA GLY A 77 -38.99 12.61 7.36
C GLY A 77 -38.09 13.83 7.23
N ALA A 78 -37.40 13.87 6.09
CA ALA A 78 -36.64 15.00 5.57
C ALA A 78 -37.57 16.05 4.90
N PRO A 79 -37.19 17.34 4.86
CA PRO A 79 -37.90 18.32 4.05
C PRO A 79 -37.22 18.55 2.69
N THR A 80 -38.10 18.73 1.71
CA THR A 80 -37.91 19.06 0.30
C THR A 80 -37.56 20.52 0.05
N THR A 81 -36.87 20.72 -1.07
CA THR A 81 -36.46 21.97 -1.73
C THR A 81 -37.62 22.74 -2.38
N THR A 82 -37.61 24.07 -2.31
CA THR A 82 -38.22 24.96 -3.32
C THR A 82 -37.38 26.22 -3.55
N THR A 83 -37.21 26.54 -4.82
CA THR A 83 -36.42 27.63 -5.42
C THR A 83 -37.31 28.85 -5.69
N ALA A 84 -36.80 30.08 -5.50
CA ALA A 84 -36.95 31.24 -6.41
C ALA A 84 -36.36 32.53 -5.80
N ALA A 85 -35.99 33.49 -6.67
CA ALA A 85 -34.94 34.48 -6.50
C ALA A 85 -35.40 35.95 -6.49
N THR A 86 -34.41 36.84 -6.27
CA THR A 86 -34.26 38.28 -6.62
C THR A 86 -34.88 39.38 -5.75
N GLY A 87 -34.09 40.42 -5.42
CA GLY A 87 -34.60 41.78 -5.14
C GLY A 87 -33.87 42.64 -4.10
N PHE A 88 -33.05 43.58 -4.60
CA PHE A 88 -32.25 44.66 -3.99
C PHE A 88 -32.98 45.73 -3.11
N GLY A 89 -32.34 46.24 -2.03
CA GLY A 89 -32.43 47.67 -1.59
C GLY A 89 -32.96 48.07 -0.18
N GLY A 90 -32.06 48.60 0.68
CA GLY A 90 -32.19 49.92 1.39
C GLY A 90 -33.06 50.15 2.66
N PHE A 91 -32.36 50.40 3.80
CA PHE A 91 -32.63 51.31 4.95
C PHE A 91 -33.94 51.28 5.80
N GLY A 92 -33.79 51.20 7.14
CA GLY A 92 -34.67 51.91 8.09
C GLY A 92 -35.06 51.21 9.42
N ALA A 93 -34.39 51.60 10.52
CA ALA A 93 -34.88 51.77 11.91
C ALA A 93 -35.50 50.61 12.76
N SER A 94 -34.72 50.24 13.79
CA SER A 94 -35.06 49.99 15.21
C SER A 94 -36.34 49.24 15.63
N THR A 95 -36.18 48.07 16.27
CA THR A 95 -36.76 47.80 17.60
C THR A 95 -36.04 46.64 18.30
N ALA A 96 -35.94 46.73 19.62
CA ALA A 96 -35.19 45.85 20.51
C ALA A 96 -35.84 44.47 20.75
N SER A 97 -35.03 43.42 20.90
CA SER A 97 -35.21 42.40 21.94
C SER A 97 -34.00 41.43 22.02
N THR A 98 -33.45 41.38 23.23
CA THR A 98 -32.87 40.22 23.97
C THR A 98 -32.35 38.99 23.23
N GLY A 99 -31.08 38.69 23.49
CA GLY A 99 -30.59 37.32 23.66
C GLY A 99 -29.57 36.84 22.63
N ALA A 100 -28.31 37.27 22.74
CA ALA A 100 -27.20 36.53 22.16
C ALA A 100 -25.87 36.83 22.86
N PHE A 101 -25.24 35.73 23.22
CA PHE A 101 -23.98 35.53 23.90
C PHE A 101 -22.82 36.07 23.05
N SER A 102 -21.98 36.90 23.65
CA SER A 102 -20.76 37.42 23.04
C SER A 102 -19.56 37.13 23.95
N PHE A 103 -18.57 36.46 23.37
CA PHE A 103 -17.33 36.01 24.02
C PHE A 103 -16.30 37.12 23.97
N GLY A 104 -15.96 37.68 25.14
CA GLY A 104 -14.99 38.75 25.30
C GLY A 104 -13.89 38.39 26.32
N THR A 105 -12.67 38.26 25.78
CA THR A 105 -11.40 38.83 26.27
C THR A 105 -10.74 38.43 27.61
N THR A 106 -9.43 38.14 27.47
CA THR A 106 -8.25 38.55 28.28
C THR A 106 -7.67 37.72 29.45
N THR A 107 -6.32 37.74 29.46
CA THR A 107 -5.28 37.42 30.47
C THR A 107 -4.99 35.94 30.80
N THR A 108 -3.95 35.31 30.23
CA THR A 108 -2.49 35.32 30.57
C THR A 108 -2.06 34.54 31.82
N THR A 109 -1.28 33.49 31.53
CA THR A 109 -0.11 32.92 32.25
C THR A 109 -0.27 32.26 33.63
N SER A 110 -0.01 30.94 33.70
CA SER A 110 1.10 30.39 34.51
C SER A 110 1.42 28.94 34.12
N SER A 111 2.70 28.62 34.24
CA SER A 111 3.48 27.52 33.69
C SER A 111 3.59 26.31 34.63
N ALA A 112 3.77 25.13 34.03
CA ALA A 112 4.24 23.89 34.65
C ALA A 112 5.75 23.95 35.01
N PRO A 113 6.28 23.05 35.86
CA PRO A 113 7.50 23.26 36.62
C PRO A 113 8.78 22.84 35.88
N THR A 114 9.85 23.61 36.09
CA THR A 114 11.23 23.32 35.69
C THR A 114 12.07 22.95 36.91
N PHE A 115 12.76 21.82 36.81
CA PHE A 115 13.75 21.31 37.75
C PHE A 115 15.10 22.00 37.49
N GLY A 116 15.77 22.55 38.51
CA GLY A 116 17.09 23.17 38.33
C GLY A 116 17.64 23.78 39.61
N ALA A 117 18.67 23.13 40.16
CA ALA A 117 19.45 23.58 41.31
C ALA A 117 20.27 24.83 40.98
N ASN A 118 20.34 25.78 41.92
CA ASN A 118 21.60 26.48 42.18
C ASN A 118 21.62 27.14 43.57
N THR A 119 22.76 26.97 44.22
CA THR A 119 23.20 27.52 45.51
C THR A 119 23.36 29.04 45.49
N GLY A 120 22.88 29.73 46.52
CA GLY A 120 23.08 31.18 46.72
C GLY A 120 22.91 31.59 48.17
N PHE A 121 24.04 31.84 48.82
CA PHE A 121 24.25 32.15 50.24
C PHE A 121 24.17 33.68 50.49
N GLY A 122 23.51 34.08 51.58
CA GLY A 122 23.75 35.36 52.29
C GLY A 122 22.82 36.53 51.95
N GLY A 123 22.14 37.08 52.98
CA GLY A 123 21.40 38.34 52.87
C GLY A 123 20.52 38.66 54.07
N LEU A 124 21.14 39.15 55.15
CA LEU A 124 20.54 39.58 56.42
C LEU A 124 19.85 40.95 56.26
N GLY A 125 18.56 41.06 56.62
CA GLY A 125 17.83 42.33 56.62
C GLY A 125 16.51 42.25 57.40
N SER A 126 16.51 42.82 58.59
CA SER A 126 15.44 42.82 59.59
C SER A 126 14.26 43.74 59.26
N SER A 127 13.03 43.26 59.39
CA SER A 127 11.94 44.06 59.99
C SER A 127 10.86 43.14 60.60
N THR A 128 10.52 43.47 61.83
CA THR A 128 9.61 42.83 62.77
C THR A 128 8.14 42.99 62.35
N GLY A 129 7.41 41.87 62.31
CA GLY A 129 5.95 41.84 62.12
C GLY A 129 5.35 40.46 62.44
N THR A 130 4.95 40.30 63.70
CA THR A 130 3.93 39.37 64.25
C THR A 130 3.66 38.03 63.55
N THR A 131 4.02 36.98 64.28
CA THR A 131 3.72 35.56 64.12
C THR A 131 2.23 35.24 63.91
N ASN A 132 1.91 34.60 62.78
CA ASN A 132 0.87 33.57 62.73
C ASN A 132 1.42 32.41 61.89
N ALA A 133 1.55 31.25 62.52
CA ALA A 133 2.16 30.06 61.95
C ALA A 133 1.21 29.40 60.93
N GLY A 134 1.49 29.57 59.64
CA GLY A 134 0.96 28.73 58.57
C GLY A 134 2.04 27.75 58.11
N GLN A 135 1.83 26.47 58.37
CA GLN A 135 2.67 25.40 57.81
C GLN A 135 2.57 25.38 56.27
N PRO A 136 3.66 25.12 55.54
CA PRO A 136 3.58 24.80 54.11
C PRO A 136 3.02 23.39 53.94
N GLN A 137 1.79 23.31 53.42
CA GLN A 137 1.06 22.07 53.17
C GLN A 137 1.52 21.45 51.83
N GLN A 138 1.86 20.16 51.88
CA GLN A 138 2.34 19.34 50.77
C GLN A 138 1.31 19.23 49.62
N PRO A 139 1.74 19.01 48.35
CA PRO A 139 0.86 18.85 47.18
C PRO A 139 -0.07 17.61 47.21
N GLN A 140 -0.06 16.80 48.27
CA GLN A 140 -0.84 15.56 48.37
C GLN A 140 -2.31 15.79 48.74
N GLN A 141 -2.64 16.94 49.35
CA GLN A 141 -3.99 17.20 49.88
C GLN A 141 -4.99 17.70 48.82
N GLN A 142 -4.50 18.22 47.69
CA GLN A 142 -5.34 18.78 46.63
C GLN A 142 -6.01 17.68 45.78
N GLN A 143 -5.35 16.53 45.63
CA GLN A 143 -5.87 15.38 44.88
C GLN A 143 -6.91 14.59 45.67
N GLU A 144 -6.74 14.49 46.99
CA GLU A 144 -7.71 13.86 47.90
C GLU A 144 -9.02 14.66 47.96
N ASN A 145 -8.93 16.00 48.01
CA ASN A 145 -10.10 16.88 47.93
C ASN A 145 -10.83 16.77 46.57
N ALA A 146 -10.11 16.63 45.47
CA ALA A 146 -10.72 16.44 44.14
C ALA A 146 -11.48 15.11 44.04
N LEU A 147 -10.94 14.04 44.62
CA LEU A 147 -11.58 12.73 44.67
C LEU A 147 -12.81 12.72 45.59
N ALA A 148 -12.73 13.40 46.74
CA ALA A 148 -13.85 13.58 47.66
C ALA A 148 -15.00 14.38 47.00
N ASN A 149 -14.68 15.46 46.28
CA ASN A 149 -15.66 16.22 45.52
C ASN A 149 -16.30 15.39 44.40
N LEU A 150 -15.50 14.56 43.70
CA LEU A 150 -16.01 13.62 42.70
C LEU A 150 -16.97 12.60 43.32
N ALA A 151 -16.60 12.03 44.47
CA ALA A 151 -17.45 11.10 45.20
C ALA A 151 -18.76 11.76 45.64
N MET A 152 -18.72 12.98 46.18
CA MET A 152 -19.91 13.74 46.55
C MET A 152 -20.81 14.02 45.34
N ALA A 153 -20.23 14.45 44.20
CA ALA A 153 -21.00 14.72 42.98
C ALA A 153 -21.75 13.51 42.43
N VAL A 154 -21.18 12.32 42.55
CA VAL A 154 -21.71 11.07 41.98
C VAL A 154 -22.61 10.31 42.97
N SER A 155 -22.39 10.45 44.27
CA SER A 155 -23.11 9.69 45.31
C SER A 155 -24.22 10.49 45.99
N LEU A 156 -23.92 11.67 46.51
CA LEU A 156 -24.85 12.52 47.28
C LEU A 156 -24.56 14.01 47.01
N PRO A 157 -24.97 14.56 45.86
CA PRO A 157 -24.95 16.00 45.65
C PRO A 157 -25.92 16.67 46.64
N GLN A 158 -25.52 17.80 47.22
CA GLN A 158 -26.35 18.61 48.12
C GLN A 158 -26.55 20.00 47.51
N ILE A 159 -27.35 20.05 46.44
CA ILE A 159 -27.61 21.29 45.69
C ILE A 159 -28.94 21.89 46.14
N PHE A 160 -29.98 21.07 46.29
CA PHE A 160 -31.31 21.55 46.69
C PHE A 160 -31.76 20.99 48.05
N GLY A 161 -31.13 19.91 48.54
CA GLY A 161 -31.50 19.25 49.79
C GLY A 161 -32.82 18.47 49.70
N ASP A 162 -33.29 18.17 48.50
CA ASP A 162 -34.54 17.46 48.22
C ASP A 162 -34.36 16.34 47.16
N GLU A 163 -35.44 15.71 46.73
CA GLU A 163 -35.42 14.59 45.79
C GLU A 163 -34.77 14.90 44.42
N ARG A 164 -34.67 16.19 44.04
CA ARG A 164 -34.01 16.59 42.78
C ARG A 164 -32.52 16.28 42.81
N ASP A 165 -31.91 16.28 44.00
CA ASP A 165 -30.52 15.91 44.17
C ASP A 165 -30.29 14.44 43.80
N ALA A 166 -31.27 13.55 44.02
CA ALA A 166 -31.17 12.15 43.60
C ALA A 166 -31.20 12.00 42.05
N ILE A 167 -31.96 12.85 41.36
CA ILE A 167 -31.98 12.90 39.89
C ILE A 167 -30.64 13.43 39.37
N ILE A 168 -30.11 14.48 39.99
CA ILE A 168 -28.82 15.07 39.65
C ILE A 168 -27.68 14.08 39.91
N ALA A 169 -27.75 13.30 41.00
CA ALA A 169 -26.79 12.23 41.27
C ALA A 169 -26.76 11.20 40.13
N ARG A 170 -27.92 10.77 39.63
CA ARG A 170 -28.01 9.85 38.48
C ARG A 170 -27.49 10.47 37.19
N TRP A 171 -27.77 11.76 36.97
CA TRP A 171 -27.24 12.49 35.82
C TRP A 171 -25.70 12.64 35.90
N ASN A 172 -25.17 12.96 37.08
CA ASN A 172 -23.74 13.03 37.35
C ASN A 172 -23.07 11.67 37.20
N GLN A 173 -23.70 10.58 37.66
CA GLN A 173 -23.23 9.21 37.42
C GLN A 173 -23.13 8.88 35.93
N LEU A 174 -24.11 9.31 35.14
CA LEU A 174 -24.16 9.07 33.71
C LEU A 174 -23.10 9.90 32.96
N GLN A 175 -22.92 11.17 33.32
CA GLN A 175 -21.79 11.99 32.84
C GLN A 175 -20.42 11.40 33.24
N ALA A 176 -20.30 10.89 34.47
CA ALA A 176 -19.08 10.20 34.93
C ALA A 176 -18.82 8.92 34.13
N CYS A 177 -19.85 8.13 33.84
CA CYS A 177 -19.76 6.94 32.99
C CYS A 177 -19.30 7.27 31.57
N TRP A 178 -19.71 8.43 31.03
CA TRP A 178 -19.30 8.95 29.73
C TRP A 178 -17.90 9.55 29.72
N GLY A 179 -17.37 9.94 30.87
CA GLY A 179 -16.06 10.60 30.95
C GLY A 179 -16.07 12.03 30.41
N SER A 180 -17.23 12.68 30.38
CA SER A 180 -17.39 14.06 29.93
C SER A 180 -18.58 14.72 30.62
N GLY A 181 -18.42 15.97 31.03
CA GLY A 181 -19.48 16.77 31.62
C GLY A 181 -19.06 17.49 32.89
N LYS A 182 -20.02 18.21 33.49
CA LYS A 182 -19.82 18.96 34.73
C LYS A 182 -20.82 18.46 35.77
N GLY A 183 -20.30 17.82 36.81
CA GLY A 183 -21.06 17.34 37.95
C GLY A 183 -21.13 18.38 39.04
N TYR A 184 -22.26 19.07 39.14
CA TYR A 184 -22.51 19.98 40.26
C TYR A 184 -22.85 19.17 41.51
N PHE A 185 -22.40 19.63 42.68
CA PHE A 185 -22.55 18.86 43.92
C PHE A 185 -22.84 19.67 45.18
N ASN A 186 -22.76 21.00 45.12
CA ASN A 186 -23.05 21.87 46.26
C ASN A 186 -23.90 23.09 45.85
N GLN A 187 -24.50 23.73 46.85
CA GLN A 187 -25.27 24.97 46.72
C GLN A 187 -24.45 26.19 46.26
N SER A 188 -23.13 26.15 46.46
CA SER A 188 -22.22 27.24 46.10
C SER A 188 -21.87 27.28 44.60
N GLY A 189 -22.45 26.39 43.79
CA GLY A 189 -22.20 26.32 42.34
C GLY A 189 -20.88 25.62 41.97
N GLY A 190 -20.26 24.91 42.90
CA GLY A 190 -19.09 24.08 42.66
C GLY A 190 -19.41 22.89 41.75
N PHE A 191 -18.55 22.65 40.77
CA PHE A 191 -18.66 21.52 39.85
C PHE A 191 -17.36 20.73 39.78
N VAL A 192 -17.50 19.43 39.53
CA VAL A 192 -16.41 18.53 39.15
C VAL A 192 -16.48 18.29 37.65
N GLU A 193 -15.39 18.50 36.95
CA GLU A 193 -15.29 18.14 35.54
C GLU A 193 -15.02 16.64 35.42
N PHE A 194 -15.94 15.91 34.79
CA PHE A 194 -15.75 14.49 34.49
C PHE A 194 -14.81 14.37 33.29
N LYS A 195 -13.59 13.90 33.54
CA LYS A 195 -12.61 13.59 32.49
C LYS A 195 -12.70 12.12 32.07
N PRO A 196 -12.21 11.74 30.88
CA PRO A 196 -12.15 10.34 30.46
C PRO A 196 -11.35 9.47 31.43
N ASP A 197 -10.33 10.05 32.06
CA ASP A 197 -9.46 9.40 33.06
C ASP A 197 -10.17 9.10 34.38
N ASN A 198 -11.45 9.46 34.52
CA ASN A 198 -12.16 9.23 35.77
C ASN A 198 -12.36 7.72 36.04
N PRO A 199 -12.33 7.29 37.32
CA PRO A 199 -12.50 5.89 37.68
C PRO A 199 -13.84 5.28 37.23
N PHE A 200 -14.90 6.08 37.20
CA PHE A 200 -16.27 5.66 36.88
C PHE A 200 -16.55 5.54 35.37
N CYS A 201 -15.64 5.98 34.50
CA CYS A 201 -15.82 5.94 33.06
C CYS A 201 -15.90 4.48 32.59
N ARG A 202 -16.99 4.13 31.89
CA ARG A 202 -17.27 2.75 31.44
C ARG A 202 -16.89 2.54 29.97
N PHE A 203 -16.79 3.60 29.19
CA PHE A 203 -16.42 3.54 27.78
C PHE A 203 -14.90 3.41 27.64
N LYS A 204 -14.38 2.25 28.04
CA LYS A 204 -12.96 1.90 27.97
C LYS A 204 -12.82 0.67 27.10
N ALA A 205 -11.96 0.75 26.09
CA ALA A 205 -11.52 -0.37 25.29
C ALA A 205 -9.99 -0.39 25.30
N VAL A 206 -9.40 -1.56 25.07
CA VAL A 206 -7.96 -1.67 24.81
C VAL A 206 -7.79 -2.17 23.39
N GLY A 207 -6.91 -1.52 22.63
CA GLY A 207 -6.54 -1.99 21.31
C GLY A 207 -5.04 -1.99 21.15
N TYR A 208 -4.55 -2.84 20.26
CA TYR A 208 -3.11 -3.06 20.10
C TYR A 208 -2.56 -2.17 19.00
N HIS A 209 -1.44 -1.50 19.26
CA HIS A 209 -0.71 -0.67 18.30
C HIS A 209 0.67 -1.27 18.04
N VAL A 210 1.16 -1.12 16.80
CA VAL A 210 2.50 -1.57 16.42
C VAL A 210 3.55 -0.69 17.08
N ILE A 211 4.54 -1.34 17.70
CA ILE A 211 5.71 -0.70 18.26
C ILE A 211 6.54 -0.14 17.09
N PRO A 212 6.84 1.16 17.06
CA PRO A 212 7.68 1.71 16.00
C PRO A 212 9.05 1.03 15.97
N THR A 213 9.63 0.86 14.79
CA THR A 213 10.93 0.14 14.62
C THR A 213 12.09 1.04 14.21
N GLY A 214 11.88 2.35 14.08
CA GLY A 214 12.90 3.28 13.60
C GLY A 214 14.08 3.42 14.57
N ARG A 215 15.30 3.57 14.05
CA ARG A 215 16.49 3.81 14.86
C ARG A 215 16.80 5.30 14.91
N ASN A 216 17.50 5.73 15.97
CA ASN A 216 17.93 7.13 16.10
C ASN A 216 18.87 7.58 14.99
N GLU A 217 19.71 6.68 14.51
CA GLU A 217 20.68 6.93 13.44
C GLU A 217 20.01 7.17 12.09
N ASP A 218 18.77 6.71 11.89
CA ASP A 218 18.05 6.92 10.64
C ASP A 218 17.63 8.41 10.48
N GLY A 219 17.62 9.18 11.58
CA GLY A 219 17.42 10.63 11.58
C GLY A 219 16.01 11.09 11.23
N LEU A 220 15.04 10.18 11.24
CA LEU A 220 13.67 10.43 10.78
C LEU A 220 12.85 11.19 11.82
N VAL A 221 12.28 12.32 11.40
CA VAL A 221 11.41 13.16 12.22
C VAL A 221 10.11 13.42 11.47
N ALA A 222 8.99 13.23 12.17
CA ALA A 222 7.66 13.49 11.66
C ALA A 222 7.16 14.87 12.12
N LEU A 223 6.90 15.74 11.14
CA LEU A 223 6.31 17.05 11.33
C LEU A 223 4.84 17.00 10.90
N VAL A 224 3.93 17.21 11.84
CA VAL A 224 2.49 17.26 11.57
C VAL A 224 2.11 18.69 11.21
N LEU A 225 1.64 18.89 9.98
CA LEU A 225 1.21 20.17 9.43
C LEU A 225 -0.31 20.21 9.38
N ASN A 226 -0.90 21.35 9.75
CA ASN A 226 -2.33 21.61 9.61
C ASN A 226 -2.67 22.09 8.18
N LYS A 227 -2.36 21.23 7.20
CA LYS A 227 -2.61 21.43 5.77
C LYS A 227 -2.89 20.08 5.13
N LYS A 228 -3.67 20.08 4.03
CA LYS A 228 -3.95 18.89 3.23
C LYS A 228 -2.70 18.40 2.50
N GLU A 229 -2.65 17.10 2.23
CA GLU A 229 -1.51 16.44 1.57
C GLU A 229 -1.15 17.10 0.23
N ASN A 230 -2.15 17.38 -0.61
CA ASN A 230 -1.95 18.02 -1.93
C ASN A 230 -1.31 19.41 -1.82
N ASP A 231 -1.67 20.17 -0.78
CA ASP A 231 -1.17 21.53 -0.56
C ASP A 231 0.28 21.49 -0.06
N VAL A 232 0.63 20.50 0.76
CA VAL A 232 2.01 20.29 1.22
C VAL A 232 2.89 19.74 0.10
N SER A 233 2.37 18.81 -0.70
CA SER A 233 3.11 18.20 -1.82
C SER A 233 3.43 19.22 -2.92
N SER A 234 2.48 20.09 -3.28
CA SER A 234 2.72 21.15 -4.26
C SER A 234 3.74 22.20 -3.81
N VAL A 235 3.84 22.44 -2.49
CA VAL A 235 4.72 23.46 -1.90
C VAL A 235 5.97 22.84 -1.25
N GLN A 236 6.26 21.56 -1.53
CA GLN A 236 7.31 20.79 -0.85
C GLN A 236 8.68 21.49 -0.84
N GLN A 237 9.11 22.09 -1.96
CA GLN A 237 10.39 22.78 -2.03
C GLN A 237 10.46 23.99 -1.09
N GLN A 238 9.38 24.78 -0.99
CA GLN A 238 9.35 25.94 -0.09
C GLN A 238 9.36 25.50 1.38
N VAL A 239 8.74 24.36 1.70
CA VAL A 239 8.81 23.75 3.03
C VAL A 239 10.25 23.37 3.36
N VAL A 240 10.95 22.70 2.43
CA VAL A 240 12.37 22.33 2.57
C VAL A 240 13.25 23.56 2.73
N ASP A 241 13.05 24.60 1.93
CA ASP A 241 13.83 25.85 1.99
C ASP A 241 13.62 26.58 3.33
N THR A 242 12.38 26.57 3.83
CA THR A 242 12.03 27.15 5.13
C THR A 242 12.72 26.40 6.27
N ILE A 243 12.67 25.07 6.26
CA ILE A 243 13.34 24.24 7.29
C ILE A 243 14.86 24.43 7.20
N THR A 244 15.43 24.51 6.00
CA THR A 244 16.86 24.77 5.79
C THR A 244 17.26 26.15 6.34
N ARG A 245 16.41 27.16 6.16
CA ARG A 245 16.60 28.50 6.75
C ARG A 245 16.57 28.46 8.28
N ILE A 246 15.66 27.70 8.88
CA ILE A 246 15.53 27.54 10.35
C ILE A 246 16.76 26.82 10.93
N LEU A 247 17.30 25.83 10.22
CA LEU A 247 18.53 25.15 10.63
C LEU A 247 19.75 26.08 10.62
N ALA A 248 19.73 27.15 9.82
CA ALA A 248 20.73 28.22 9.77
C ALA A 248 22.19 27.76 9.64
N ARG A 249 22.41 26.55 9.11
CA ARG A 249 23.73 25.93 8.93
C ARG A 249 23.88 25.43 7.49
N PRO A 250 24.82 25.96 6.69
CA PRO A 250 24.99 25.57 5.28
C PRO A 250 25.54 24.16 5.10
N THR A 251 26.07 23.55 6.17
CA THR A 251 26.52 22.16 6.19
C THR A 251 25.37 21.16 6.30
N LEU A 252 24.14 21.61 6.59
CA LEU A 252 22.97 20.75 6.77
C LEU A 252 22.08 20.80 5.52
N SER A 253 21.72 19.63 5.00
CA SER A 253 20.74 19.49 3.91
C SER A 253 19.52 18.72 4.39
N VAL A 254 18.33 19.30 4.22
CA VAL A 254 17.05 18.67 4.56
C VAL A 254 16.58 17.78 3.41
N CYS A 255 16.15 16.58 3.74
CA CYS A 255 15.57 15.62 2.80
C CYS A 255 14.18 15.21 3.28
N VAL A 256 13.25 15.10 2.33
CA VAL A 256 11.89 14.59 2.59
C VAL A 256 11.88 13.10 2.25
N GLU A 257 11.59 12.27 3.25
CA GLU A 257 11.43 10.83 3.09
C GLU A 257 10.03 10.48 2.56
N GLY A 258 9.01 11.20 3.04
CA GLY A 258 7.65 10.96 2.61
C GLY A 258 6.66 11.97 3.17
N ILE A 259 5.52 12.06 2.49
CA ILE A 259 4.36 12.86 2.88
C ILE A 259 3.23 11.85 3.08
N ARG A 260 2.57 11.89 4.23
CA ARG A 260 1.45 11.00 4.54
C ARG A 260 0.21 11.80 4.93
N PRO A 261 -0.98 11.50 4.36
CA PRO A 261 -2.21 12.11 4.81
C PRO A 261 -2.54 11.65 6.23
N MET A 262 -3.03 12.57 7.04
CA MET A 262 -3.53 12.31 8.38
C MET A 262 -4.99 12.77 8.48
N PRO A 263 -5.79 12.19 9.39
CA PRO A 263 -7.15 12.63 9.59
C PRO A 263 -7.27 14.13 9.90
N GLU A 264 -8.40 14.72 9.49
CA GLU A 264 -8.78 16.12 9.74
C GLU A 264 -7.93 17.13 8.95
N ASP A 265 -7.70 16.86 7.66
CA ASP A 265 -6.97 17.74 6.75
C ASP A 265 -5.55 18.08 7.23
N ARG A 266 -4.93 17.12 7.92
CA ARG A 266 -3.54 17.21 8.39
C ARG A 266 -2.63 16.36 7.52
N THR A 267 -1.34 16.69 7.57
CA THR A 267 -0.31 15.97 6.82
C THR A 267 0.87 15.67 7.73
N GLU A 268 1.32 14.43 7.73
CA GLU A 268 2.57 14.03 8.35
C GLU A 268 3.70 14.11 7.30
N LEU A 269 4.59 15.09 7.46
CA LEU A 269 5.79 15.24 6.67
C LEU A 269 6.97 14.56 7.38
N ILE A 270 7.54 13.52 6.78
CA ILE A 270 8.69 12.79 7.31
C ILE A 270 9.96 13.37 6.68
N ILE A 271 10.83 13.92 7.52
CA ILE A 271 12.10 14.51 7.10
C ILE A 271 13.29 13.86 7.80
N TYR A 272 14.45 13.97 7.18
CA TYR A 272 15.74 13.76 7.85
C TYR A 272 16.73 14.82 7.38
N VAL A 273 17.79 15.04 8.17
CA VAL A 273 18.81 16.03 7.88
C VAL A 273 20.16 15.35 7.74
N ILE A 274 20.86 15.61 6.64
CA ILE A 274 22.23 15.16 6.41
C ILE A 274 23.18 16.31 6.74
N GLU A 275 24.14 16.06 7.63
CA GLU A 275 25.29 16.93 7.87
C GLU A 275 26.45 16.53 6.96
N ARG A 276 26.93 17.51 6.19
CA ARG A 276 28.11 17.41 5.32
C ARG A 276 29.23 18.28 5.91
N PRO A 277 30.13 17.71 6.73
CA PRO A 277 31.26 18.45 7.27
C PRO A 277 32.27 18.80 6.16
N ALA A 278 33.08 19.85 6.38
CA ALA A 278 34.10 20.29 5.42
C ALA A 278 35.16 19.22 5.12
N GLN A 279 35.41 18.32 6.08
CA GLN A 279 36.18 17.09 5.89
C GLN A 279 35.51 15.93 6.65
N GLY A 280 35.13 14.89 5.93
CA GLY A 280 34.51 13.67 6.48
C GLY A 280 33.32 13.16 5.67
N PRO A 281 32.85 11.92 5.95
CA PRO A 281 31.67 11.36 5.31
C PRO A 281 30.39 12.10 5.77
N ALA A 282 29.43 12.22 4.87
CA ALA A 282 28.12 12.77 5.20
C ALA A 282 27.39 11.84 6.19
N LYS A 283 26.85 12.40 7.27
CA LYS A 283 26.14 11.64 8.32
C LYS A 283 24.76 12.23 8.55
N ARG A 284 23.77 11.38 8.86
CA ARG A 284 22.44 11.84 9.30
C ARG A 284 22.50 12.36 10.73
N VAL A 285 21.83 13.48 10.97
CA VAL A 285 21.62 14.02 12.32
C VAL A 285 20.66 13.08 13.07
N PRO A 286 20.97 12.66 14.30
CA PRO A 286 20.08 11.80 15.08
C PRO A 286 18.69 12.42 15.26
N ALA A 287 17.64 11.59 15.17
CA ALA A 287 16.25 12.05 15.19
C ALA A 287 15.89 12.78 16.49
N GLN A 288 16.41 12.32 17.63
CA GLN A 288 16.13 12.93 18.93
C GLN A 288 16.81 14.30 19.09
N GLU A 289 18.04 14.45 18.61
CA GLU A 289 18.75 15.73 18.58
C GLU A 289 18.02 16.74 17.68
N LEU A 290 17.62 16.29 16.48
CA LEU A 290 16.90 17.11 15.53
C LEU A 290 15.53 17.56 16.08
N CYS A 291 14.81 16.66 16.74
CA CYS A 291 13.53 16.99 17.37
C CYS A 291 13.70 17.99 18.51
N ASN A 292 14.71 17.81 19.37
CA ASN A 292 15.01 18.73 20.47
C ASN A 292 15.39 20.12 19.95
N PHE A 293 16.13 20.20 18.84
CA PHE A 293 16.48 21.47 18.21
C PHE A 293 15.25 22.22 17.71
N PHE A 294 14.34 21.55 17.00
CA PHE A 294 13.12 22.19 16.48
C PHE A 294 12.09 22.55 17.55
N GLN A 295 12.12 21.87 18.71
CA GLN A 295 11.25 22.18 19.86
C GLN A 295 11.69 23.42 20.64
N GLN A 296 12.90 23.95 20.39
CA GLN A 296 13.33 25.22 20.98
C GLN A 296 12.38 26.36 20.56
N GLN A 297 12.08 27.27 21.50
CA GLN A 297 11.01 28.27 21.36
C GLN A 297 11.10 29.11 20.06
N ALA A 298 12.30 29.53 19.66
CA ALA A 298 12.50 30.35 18.48
C ALA A 298 12.19 29.57 17.19
N GLN A 299 12.74 28.36 17.07
CA GLN A 299 12.58 27.46 15.93
C GLN A 299 11.13 26.99 15.82
N TRP A 300 10.52 26.61 16.95
CA TRP A 300 9.12 26.18 17.01
C TRP A 300 8.16 27.30 16.57
N SER A 301 8.42 28.55 16.97
CA SER A 301 7.61 29.69 16.55
C SER A 301 7.67 29.93 15.04
N GLN A 302 8.83 29.72 14.41
CA GLN A 302 9.01 29.84 12.96
C GLN A 302 8.32 28.70 12.22
N LEU A 303 8.44 27.46 12.71
CA LEU A 303 7.73 26.30 12.15
C LEU A 303 6.21 26.48 12.23
N THR A 304 5.71 26.96 13.37
CA THR A 304 4.26 27.16 13.57
C THR A 304 3.74 28.28 12.67
N SER A 305 4.42 29.43 12.63
CA SER A 305 3.95 30.60 11.86
C SER A 305 4.08 30.44 10.35
N GLN A 306 5.14 29.80 9.85
CA GLN A 306 5.42 29.71 8.41
C GLN A 306 4.89 28.40 7.78
N LEU A 307 4.86 27.30 8.54
CA LEU A 307 4.48 25.99 8.02
C LEU A 307 3.15 25.47 8.57
N ALA A 308 2.54 26.14 9.55
CA ALA A 308 1.38 25.64 10.30
C ALA A 308 1.67 24.28 10.97
N ALA A 309 2.87 24.12 11.50
CA ALA A 309 3.26 22.93 12.25
C ALA A 309 2.50 22.86 13.59
N GLU A 310 1.84 21.72 13.84
CA GLU A 310 1.15 21.45 15.11
C GLU A 310 2.02 20.67 16.08
N ARG A 311 2.78 19.71 15.57
CA ARG A 311 3.60 18.82 16.40
C ARG A 311 4.80 18.28 15.63
N ILE A 312 5.90 18.06 16.34
CA ILE A 312 7.07 17.34 15.84
C ILE A 312 7.38 16.15 16.73
N LEU A 313 7.63 14.99 16.12
CA LEU A 313 7.90 13.73 16.82
C LEU A 313 9.07 13.00 16.17
N PRO A 314 10.01 12.42 16.95
CA PRO A 314 11.04 11.57 16.39
C PRO A 314 10.43 10.20 16.03
N LYS A 315 10.68 9.70 14.81
CA LYS A 315 10.17 8.39 14.35
C LYS A 315 11.11 7.28 14.79
N MET A 316 11.17 7.04 16.10
CA MET A 316 12.00 6.00 16.69
C MET A 316 11.17 4.95 17.41
N GLY A 317 11.67 3.73 17.44
CA GLY A 317 11.19 2.70 18.33
C GLY A 317 11.46 3.01 19.79
N TRP A 318 10.60 2.49 20.64
CA TRP A 318 10.80 2.56 22.09
C TRP A 318 11.86 1.55 22.50
N THR A 319 12.68 1.91 23.49
CA THR A 319 13.62 0.94 24.05
C THR A 319 12.87 -0.13 24.85
N PRO A 320 13.43 -1.34 25.02
CA PRO A 320 12.80 -2.39 25.82
C PRO A 320 12.46 -1.93 27.25
N GLU A 321 13.28 -1.06 27.83
CA GLU A 321 13.08 -0.48 29.17
C GLU A 321 11.87 0.47 29.17
N GLN A 322 11.73 1.32 28.16
CA GLN A 322 10.58 2.22 28.02
C GLN A 322 9.28 1.44 27.84
N ILE A 323 9.30 0.37 27.05
CA ILE A 323 8.14 -0.53 26.88
C ILE A 323 7.80 -1.18 28.22
N LYS A 324 8.80 -1.68 28.95
CA LYS A 324 8.60 -2.31 30.26
C LYS A 324 8.03 -1.33 31.28
N GLU A 325 8.53 -0.09 31.31
CA GLU A 325 8.01 0.98 32.17
C GLU A 325 6.56 1.32 31.85
N TYR A 326 6.23 1.52 30.57
CA TYR A 326 4.88 1.75 30.09
C TYR A 326 3.93 0.61 30.50
N LEU A 327 4.37 -0.63 30.35
CA LEU A 327 3.58 -1.80 30.70
C LEU A 327 3.37 -1.91 32.21
N ASN A 328 4.36 -1.60 33.04
CA ASN A 328 4.25 -1.74 34.49
C ASN A 328 3.27 -0.75 35.13
N ASN A 329 3.12 0.43 34.55
CA ASN A 329 2.27 1.49 35.08
C ASN A 329 0.93 1.52 34.32
N PRO A 330 -0.18 1.04 34.91
CA PRO A 330 -1.48 1.12 34.26
C PRO A 330 -1.84 2.60 33.98
N PRO A 331 -2.33 2.93 32.77
CA PRO A 331 -2.76 4.29 32.45
C PRO A 331 -3.87 4.79 33.36
N ALA A 332 -3.94 6.10 33.57
CA ALA A 332 -4.91 6.73 34.46
C ALA A 332 -6.36 6.34 34.11
N GLY A 333 -7.14 6.01 35.14
CA GLY A 333 -8.53 5.59 34.98
C GLY A 333 -8.74 4.12 34.61
N ILE A 334 -7.70 3.35 34.32
CA ILE A 334 -7.83 1.92 33.94
C ILE A 334 -7.61 1.04 35.17
N ASP A 335 -8.50 0.07 35.35
CA ASP A 335 -8.34 -0.94 36.39
C ASP A 335 -7.05 -1.76 36.14
N PRO A 336 -6.14 -1.85 37.12
CA PRO A 336 -4.95 -2.71 37.03
C PRO A 336 -5.24 -4.17 36.66
N LEU A 337 -6.44 -4.70 36.95
CA LEU A 337 -6.84 -6.04 36.51
C LEU A 337 -7.09 -6.09 35.00
N LEU A 338 -7.86 -5.14 34.46
CA LEU A 338 -8.13 -5.03 33.03
C LEU A 338 -6.83 -4.81 32.23
N TRP A 339 -5.91 -4.00 32.76
CA TRP A 339 -4.62 -3.77 32.12
C TRP A 339 -3.75 -5.03 32.06
N ARG A 340 -3.74 -5.84 33.13
CA ARG A 340 -3.06 -7.14 33.14
C ARG A 340 -3.67 -8.12 32.14
N GLN A 341 -4.99 -8.17 32.07
CA GLN A 341 -5.69 -9.01 31.09
C GLN A 341 -5.33 -8.61 29.65
N ALA A 342 -5.34 -7.30 29.34
CA ALA A 342 -4.96 -6.81 28.02
C ALA A 342 -3.49 -7.09 27.64
N LYS A 343 -2.59 -7.27 28.61
CA LYS A 343 -1.23 -7.76 28.29
C LYS A 343 -1.21 -9.22 27.87
N LEU A 344 -2.01 -10.06 28.54
CA LEU A 344 -2.09 -11.49 28.25
C LEU A 344 -2.80 -11.75 26.92
N ASP A 345 -3.84 -10.96 26.62
CA ASP A 345 -4.63 -11.08 25.39
C ASP A 345 -3.95 -10.41 24.18
N ASN A 346 -2.69 -9.99 24.31
CA ASN A 346 -1.95 -9.38 23.21
C ASN A 346 -1.59 -10.45 22.17
N PRO A 347 -2.05 -10.32 20.90
CA PRO A 347 -1.80 -11.33 19.89
C PRO A 347 -0.34 -11.43 19.45
N ASP A 348 0.46 -10.36 19.60
CA ASP A 348 1.89 -10.34 19.26
C ASP A 348 2.66 -9.44 20.24
N PRO A 349 3.14 -9.97 21.38
CA PRO A 349 3.83 -9.20 22.42
C PRO A 349 5.13 -8.53 21.98
N ASP A 350 5.77 -9.03 20.92
CA ASP A 350 7.05 -8.50 20.44
C ASP A 350 6.86 -7.28 19.53
N ARG A 351 5.73 -7.22 18.81
CA ARG A 351 5.44 -6.14 17.85
C ARG A 351 4.32 -5.21 18.28
N LEU A 352 3.48 -5.61 19.21
CA LEU A 352 2.30 -4.86 19.61
C LEU A 352 2.34 -4.48 21.09
N VAL A 353 1.83 -3.30 21.39
CA VAL A 353 1.63 -2.81 22.75
C VAL A 353 0.13 -2.51 22.98
N PRO A 354 -0.46 -2.91 24.12
CA PRO A 354 -1.82 -2.50 24.47
C PRO A 354 -1.87 -0.98 24.63
N VAL A 355 -2.82 -0.33 23.97
CA VAL A 355 -3.08 1.10 24.10
C VAL A 355 -4.54 1.29 24.47
N PRO A 356 -4.82 1.97 25.59
CA PRO A 356 -6.20 2.19 25.97
C PRO A 356 -6.87 3.23 25.08
N MET A 357 -8.16 3.05 24.90
CA MET A 357 -9.04 3.93 24.16
C MET A 357 -10.21 4.27 25.07
N VAL A 358 -10.30 5.53 25.49
CA VAL A 358 -11.32 6.00 26.42
C VAL A 358 -12.25 6.98 25.71
N GLY A 359 -13.53 6.60 25.65
CA GLY A 359 -14.60 7.37 25.03
C GLY A 359 -14.65 7.29 23.50
N PHE A 360 -15.75 7.81 22.94
CA PHE A 360 -16.04 7.74 21.50
C PHE A 360 -15.07 8.54 20.64
N ARG A 361 -14.50 9.63 21.17
CA ARG A 361 -13.55 10.48 20.44
C ARG A 361 -12.28 9.71 20.04
N GLU A 362 -11.78 8.85 20.92
CA GLU A 362 -10.59 8.04 20.64
C GLU A 362 -10.89 6.90 19.68
N LEU A 363 -12.05 6.27 19.82
CA LEU A 363 -12.52 5.26 18.87
C LEU A 363 -12.70 5.85 17.46
N GLN A 364 -13.35 7.02 17.35
CA GLN A 364 -13.50 7.73 16.09
C GLN A 364 -12.14 8.13 15.52
N ARG A 365 -11.22 8.62 16.36
CA ARG A 365 -9.84 8.91 15.94
C ARG A 365 -9.19 7.68 15.33
N ARG A 366 -9.27 6.53 15.99
CA ARG A 366 -8.72 5.26 15.48
C ARG A 366 -9.34 4.86 14.15
N LEU A 367 -10.67 4.93 14.03
CA LEU A 367 -11.37 4.62 12.79
C LEU A 367 -10.90 5.50 11.63
N LYS A 368 -10.74 6.81 11.84
CA LYS A 368 -10.22 7.71 10.80
C LYS A 368 -8.79 7.34 10.39
N HIS A 369 -7.91 7.00 11.33
CA HIS A 369 -6.54 6.57 10.99
C HIS A 369 -6.55 5.25 10.21
N GLN A 370 -7.42 4.30 10.58
CA GLN A 370 -7.58 3.05 9.83
C GLN A 370 -8.07 3.27 8.40
N GLN A 371 -8.99 4.22 8.19
CA GLN A 371 -9.46 4.58 6.85
C GLN A 371 -8.32 5.15 5.98
N GLU A 372 -7.52 6.06 6.52
CA GLU A 372 -6.37 6.62 5.79
C GLU A 372 -5.29 5.57 5.48
N GLU A 373 -4.94 4.71 6.43
CA GLU A 373 -3.98 3.62 6.19
C GLU A 373 -4.51 2.61 5.17
N THR A 374 -5.80 2.28 5.21
CA THR A 374 -6.44 1.40 4.20
C THR A 374 -6.34 2.00 2.80
N LYS A 375 -6.56 3.31 2.67
CA LYS A 375 -6.42 4.03 1.40
C LYS A 375 -4.97 3.98 0.90
N LEU A 376 -3.99 4.17 1.77
CA LEU A 376 -2.56 4.08 1.43
C LEU A 376 -2.16 2.65 1.01
N HIS A 377 -2.68 1.63 1.69
CA HIS A 377 -2.50 0.23 1.28
C HIS A 377 -3.09 -0.06 -0.09
N GLN A 378 -4.31 0.43 -0.38
CA GLN A 378 -4.93 0.27 -1.69
C GLN A 378 -4.08 0.93 -2.79
N GLN A 379 -3.64 2.18 -2.59
CA GLN A 379 -2.77 2.87 -3.54
C GLN A 379 -1.47 2.07 -3.81
N ARG A 380 -0.88 1.47 -2.77
CA ARG A 380 0.33 0.65 -2.94
C ARG A 380 0.05 -0.63 -3.74
N LEU A 381 -1.09 -1.27 -3.52
CA LEU A 381 -1.51 -2.44 -4.31
C LEU A 381 -1.74 -2.07 -5.78
N ASP A 382 -2.33 -0.90 -6.05
CA ASP A 382 -2.56 -0.43 -7.41
C ASP A 382 -1.24 -0.20 -8.16
N VAL A 383 -0.23 0.38 -7.50
CA VAL A 383 1.13 0.52 -8.07
C VAL A 383 1.75 -0.84 -8.37
N MET A 384 1.68 -1.79 -7.42
CA MET A 384 2.22 -3.14 -7.63
C MET A 384 1.50 -3.88 -8.77
N ALA A 385 0.19 -3.69 -8.92
CA ALA A 385 -0.58 -4.25 -10.03
C ALA A 385 -0.15 -3.63 -11.37
N GLY A 386 0.11 -2.33 -11.40
CA GLY A 386 0.71 -1.62 -12.53
C GLY A 386 2.06 -2.22 -12.93
N ASP A 387 2.99 -2.30 -11.99
CA ASP A 387 4.33 -2.87 -12.21
C ASP A 387 4.26 -4.32 -12.71
N LEU A 388 3.35 -5.12 -12.16
CA LEU A 388 3.14 -6.50 -12.60
C LEU A 388 2.64 -6.57 -14.05
N SER A 389 1.70 -5.70 -14.43
CA SER A 389 1.18 -5.64 -15.80
C SER A 389 2.26 -5.21 -16.81
N GLU A 390 3.14 -4.29 -16.41
CA GLU A 390 4.28 -3.88 -17.22
C GLU A 390 5.26 -5.04 -17.38
N LEU A 391 5.60 -5.72 -16.28
CA LEU A 391 6.51 -6.87 -16.29
C LEU A 391 5.98 -8.00 -17.18
N GLN A 392 4.68 -8.29 -17.15
CA GLN A 392 4.04 -9.27 -18.03
C GLN A 392 4.14 -8.88 -19.52
N THR A 393 3.97 -7.59 -19.81
CA THR A 393 4.12 -7.06 -21.18
C THR A 393 5.57 -7.18 -21.66
N GLN A 394 6.53 -6.78 -20.83
CA GLN A 394 7.97 -6.90 -21.11
C GLN A 394 8.39 -8.36 -21.29
N HIS A 395 7.86 -9.28 -20.48
CA HIS A 395 8.12 -10.71 -20.62
C HIS A 395 7.67 -11.23 -21.98
N SER A 396 6.44 -10.88 -22.40
CA SER A 396 5.89 -11.28 -23.71
C SER A 396 6.74 -10.75 -24.88
N GLN A 397 7.19 -9.49 -24.81
CA GLN A 397 8.09 -8.91 -25.81
C GLN A 397 9.47 -9.60 -25.82
N THR A 398 9.97 -9.97 -24.64
CA THR A 398 11.25 -10.68 -24.50
C THR A 398 11.19 -12.06 -25.11
N LEU A 399 10.07 -12.79 -24.94
CA LEU A 399 9.85 -14.09 -25.59
C LEU A 399 9.87 -13.97 -27.12
N ALA A 400 9.19 -12.97 -27.69
CA ALA A 400 9.21 -12.73 -29.13
C ALA A 400 10.63 -12.45 -29.66
N LYS A 401 11.38 -11.57 -28.97
CA LYS A 401 12.79 -11.28 -29.31
C LYS A 401 13.67 -12.53 -29.21
N LEU A 402 13.44 -13.36 -28.19
CA LEU A 402 14.19 -14.58 -27.98
C LEU A 402 13.97 -15.59 -29.12
N ASP A 403 12.74 -15.71 -29.63
CA ASP A 403 12.46 -16.54 -30.79
C ASP A 403 13.10 -15.99 -32.07
N ASP A 404 13.11 -14.67 -32.27
CA ASP A 404 13.82 -14.05 -33.39
C ASP A 404 15.33 -14.27 -33.30
N TYR A 405 15.91 -14.19 -32.10
CA TYR A 405 17.32 -14.50 -31.88
C TYR A 405 17.64 -15.97 -32.14
N LYS A 406 16.76 -16.91 -31.76
CA LYS A 406 16.92 -18.33 -32.11
C LYS A 406 16.93 -18.54 -33.63
N ARG A 407 16.01 -17.91 -34.36
CA ARG A 407 15.97 -17.97 -35.84
C ARG A 407 17.25 -17.41 -36.45
N LYS A 408 17.68 -16.23 -36.00
CA LYS A 408 18.90 -15.58 -36.48
C LYS A 408 20.15 -16.38 -36.15
N HIS A 409 20.21 -17.00 -34.98
CA HIS A 409 21.30 -17.89 -34.59
C HIS A 409 21.40 -19.09 -35.54
N LEU A 410 20.27 -19.72 -35.87
CA LEU A 410 20.23 -20.83 -36.84
C LEU A 410 20.67 -20.38 -38.24
N GLU A 411 20.16 -19.23 -38.72
CA GLU A 411 20.56 -18.65 -40.00
C GLU A 411 22.07 -18.36 -40.05
N LEU A 412 22.60 -17.69 -39.03
CA LEU A 412 24.03 -17.38 -38.92
C LEU A 412 24.88 -18.64 -38.79
N GLY A 413 24.41 -19.66 -38.06
CA GLY A 413 25.07 -20.96 -37.97
C GLY A 413 25.19 -21.63 -39.33
N HIS A 414 24.12 -21.61 -40.13
CA HIS A 414 24.17 -22.14 -41.50
C HIS A 414 25.06 -21.29 -42.44
N ARG A 415 25.06 -19.97 -42.29
CA ARG A 415 25.97 -19.08 -43.06
C ARG A 415 27.42 -19.33 -42.69
N LEU A 416 27.72 -19.48 -41.40
CA LEU A 416 29.05 -19.81 -40.91
C LEU A 416 29.51 -21.15 -41.49
N LEU A 417 28.67 -22.18 -41.42
CA LEU A 417 28.97 -23.48 -42.02
C LEU A 417 29.29 -23.36 -43.52
N LYS A 418 28.50 -22.60 -44.29
CA LYS A 418 28.78 -22.34 -45.71
C LYS A 418 30.13 -21.65 -45.96
N VAL A 419 30.50 -20.68 -45.12
CA VAL A 419 31.78 -19.98 -45.23
C VAL A 419 32.93 -20.93 -44.91
N ILE A 420 32.82 -21.71 -43.83
CA ILE A 420 33.82 -22.72 -43.43
C ILE A 420 34.01 -23.74 -44.55
N VAL A 421 32.92 -24.27 -45.12
CA VAL A 421 33.00 -25.22 -46.24
C VAL A 421 33.73 -24.62 -47.43
N LYS A 422 33.39 -23.38 -47.83
CA LYS A 422 34.08 -22.72 -48.94
C LYS A 422 35.55 -22.45 -48.65
N GLN A 423 35.87 -22.04 -47.41
CA GLN A 423 37.24 -21.79 -46.99
C GLN A 423 38.07 -23.08 -47.02
N GLU A 424 37.52 -24.20 -46.55
CA GLU A 424 38.22 -25.48 -46.53
C GLU A 424 38.46 -25.97 -47.96
N ILE A 425 37.47 -25.88 -48.86
CA ILE A 425 37.63 -26.20 -50.29
C ILE A 425 38.73 -25.34 -50.92
N CYS A 426 38.71 -24.02 -50.71
CA CYS A 426 39.71 -23.12 -51.28
C CYS A 426 41.12 -23.39 -50.74
N ARG A 427 41.24 -23.69 -49.44
CA ARG A 427 42.51 -23.98 -48.77
C ARG A 427 43.11 -25.32 -49.23
N LYS A 428 42.27 -26.32 -49.46
CA LYS A 428 42.66 -27.70 -49.82
C LYS A 428 42.65 -27.96 -51.32
N LEU A 429 42.36 -26.96 -52.14
CA LEU A 429 42.37 -27.09 -53.59
C LEU A 429 43.75 -27.54 -54.08
N GLY A 430 43.79 -28.67 -54.81
CA GLY A 430 45.03 -29.23 -55.36
C GLY A 430 45.79 -30.17 -54.44
N TYR A 431 45.35 -30.37 -53.20
CA TYR A 431 45.85 -31.45 -52.34
C TYR A 431 45.10 -32.76 -52.63
N ALA A 432 45.75 -33.90 -52.37
CA ALA A 432 45.08 -35.20 -52.39
C ALA A 432 44.07 -35.29 -51.23
N ILE A 433 42.97 -36.00 -51.46
CA ILE A 433 41.92 -36.24 -50.45
C ILE A 433 42.55 -36.90 -49.23
N GLN A 434 42.30 -36.33 -48.05
CA GLN A 434 42.86 -36.82 -46.79
C GLN A 434 42.01 -37.94 -46.21
N ALA A 435 42.59 -38.75 -45.32
CA ALA A 435 41.87 -39.86 -44.69
C ALA A 435 40.67 -39.35 -43.87
N GLU A 436 40.81 -38.21 -43.19
CA GLU A 436 39.74 -37.59 -42.41
C GLU A 436 38.56 -37.14 -43.30
N GLU A 437 38.84 -36.63 -44.50
CA GLU A 437 37.81 -36.20 -45.46
C GLU A 437 37.00 -37.40 -45.97
N GLU A 438 37.66 -38.54 -46.24
CA GLU A 438 36.96 -39.77 -46.65
C GLU A 438 36.07 -40.28 -45.51
N THR A 439 36.52 -40.22 -44.25
CA THR A 439 35.66 -40.59 -43.11
C THR A 439 34.42 -39.70 -42.99
N LEU A 440 34.56 -38.39 -43.17
CA LEU A 440 33.43 -37.46 -43.15
C LEU A 440 32.47 -37.71 -44.31
N LYS A 441 32.99 -37.98 -45.51
CA LYS A 441 32.20 -38.32 -46.70
C LYS A 441 31.35 -39.57 -46.46
N VAL A 442 31.94 -40.64 -45.94
CA VAL A 442 31.21 -41.88 -45.62
C VAL A 442 30.06 -41.62 -44.64
N GLN A 443 30.30 -40.82 -43.59
CA GLN A 443 29.25 -40.44 -42.64
C GLN A 443 28.11 -39.64 -43.29
N LEU A 444 28.43 -38.70 -44.18
CA LEU A 444 27.44 -37.90 -44.89
C LEU A 444 26.65 -38.73 -45.91
N GLU A 445 27.30 -39.65 -46.62
CA GLU A 445 26.64 -40.58 -47.54
C GLU A 445 25.66 -41.50 -46.79
N GLN A 446 26.05 -42.01 -45.62
CA GLN A 446 25.17 -42.81 -44.77
C GLN A 446 23.93 -42.01 -44.34
N LEU A 447 24.11 -40.78 -43.85
CA LEU A 447 23.00 -39.88 -43.49
C LEU A 447 22.09 -39.58 -44.69
N GLN A 448 22.67 -39.34 -45.87
CA GLN A 448 21.92 -39.04 -47.08
C GLN A 448 21.09 -40.24 -47.55
N VAL A 449 21.62 -41.47 -47.45
CA VAL A 449 20.88 -42.70 -47.78
C VAL A 449 19.73 -42.90 -46.81
N GLU A 450 19.96 -42.70 -45.50
CA GLU A 450 18.92 -42.83 -44.47
C GLU A 450 17.78 -41.82 -44.70
N LEU A 451 18.11 -40.56 -44.99
CA LEU A 451 17.13 -39.50 -45.22
C LEU A 451 16.31 -39.71 -46.50
N ASN A 452 16.92 -40.27 -47.55
CA ASN A 452 16.28 -40.52 -48.84
C ASN A 452 15.53 -41.85 -48.90
N HIS A 453 15.65 -42.71 -47.88
CA HIS A 453 14.96 -43.99 -47.84
C HIS A 453 13.43 -43.78 -47.93
N PRO A 454 12.77 -44.22 -49.02
CA PRO A 454 11.41 -43.80 -49.36
C PRO A 454 10.37 -44.17 -48.29
N THR A 455 10.58 -45.29 -47.59
CA THR A 455 9.67 -45.81 -46.56
C THR A 455 9.97 -45.35 -45.13
N GLN A 456 11.10 -44.69 -44.87
CA GLN A 456 11.44 -44.26 -43.50
C GLN A 456 10.79 -42.91 -43.17
N PHE A 457 11.33 -41.81 -43.68
CA PHE A 457 10.86 -40.47 -43.28
C PHE A 457 9.71 -39.96 -44.15
N LYS A 458 9.86 -39.98 -45.48
CA LYS A 458 8.86 -39.45 -46.42
C LYS A 458 7.55 -40.25 -46.40
N GLY A 459 7.64 -41.58 -46.40
CA GLY A 459 6.48 -42.47 -46.30
C GLY A 459 5.68 -42.24 -45.01
N ARG A 460 6.36 -42.26 -43.86
CA ARG A 460 5.72 -42.07 -42.54
C ARG A 460 5.12 -40.67 -42.37
N LEU A 461 5.79 -39.62 -42.87
CA LEU A 461 5.24 -38.26 -42.83
C LEU A 461 3.97 -38.11 -43.67
N ASN A 462 3.94 -38.72 -44.86
CA ASN A 462 2.77 -38.69 -45.72
C ASN A 462 1.61 -39.51 -45.12
N GLU A 463 1.92 -40.66 -44.51
CA GLU A 463 0.95 -41.45 -43.77
C GLU A 463 0.37 -40.66 -42.59
N LEU A 464 1.21 -40.02 -41.77
CA LEU A 464 0.78 -39.20 -40.64
C LEU A 464 -0.08 -38.02 -41.10
N MET A 465 0.33 -37.31 -42.15
CA MET A 465 -0.48 -36.22 -42.72
C MET A 465 -1.82 -36.71 -43.25
N SER A 466 -1.85 -37.89 -43.87
CA SER A 466 -3.10 -38.52 -44.32
C SER A 466 -4.00 -38.87 -43.13
N GLN A 467 -3.45 -39.46 -42.07
CA GLN A 467 -4.18 -39.78 -40.84
C GLN A 467 -4.75 -38.52 -40.17
N ILE A 468 -3.97 -37.44 -40.06
CA ILE A 468 -4.43 -36.15 -39.49
C ILE A 468 -5.58 -35.58 -40.32
N ARG A 469 -5.49 -35.61 -41.65
CA ARG A 469 -6.56 -35.13 -42.54
C ARG A 469 -7.83 -35.97 -42.42
N MET A 470 -7.68 -37.29 -42.32
CA MET A 470 -8.82 -38.19 -42.13
C MET A 470 -9.46 -37.99 -40.75
N GLN A 471 -8.66 -37.82 -39.69
CA GLN A 471 -9.16 -37.56 -38.34
C GLN A 471 -9.80 -36.18 -38.21
N SER A 472 -9.28 -35.14 -38.86
CA SER A 472 -9.90 -33.80 -38.83
C SER A 472 -11.24 -33.79 -39.57
N GLN A 473 -11.35 -34.52 -40.69
CA GLN A 473 -12.62 -34.70 -41.39
C GLN A 473 -13.60 -35.58 -40.60
N ALA A 474 -13.12 -36.62 -39.91
CA ALA A 474 -13.95 -37.44 -39.02
C ALA A 474 -14.37 -36.71 -37.74
N GLY A 475 -13.54 -35.78 -37.23
CA GLY A 475 -13.79 -34.98 -36.04
C GLY A 475 -14.91 -33.96 -36.18
N LEU A 476 -15.26 -33.56 -37.40
CA LEU A 476 -16.45 -32.73 -37.70
C LEU A 476 -17.78 -33.49 -37.52
N GLY A 477 -17.74 -34.83 -37.42
CA GLY A 477 -18.91 -35.68 -37.18
C GLY A 477 -19.21 -35.96 -35.71
N TRP A 478 -18.28 -35.62 -34.80
CA TRP A 478 -18.54 -35.63 -33.36
C TRP A 478 -19.12 -34.26 -33.03
N GLY A 479 -20.45 -34.22 -32.85
CA GLY A 479 -21.15 -33.01 -32.44
C GLY A 479 -20.48 -32.35 -31.23
N GLU A 480 -20.63 -31.03 -31.17
CA GLU A 480 -20.24 -30.16 -30.06
C GLU A 480 -20.28 -30.91 -28.72
N PRO A 481 -19.22 -30.88 -27.88
CA PRO A 481 -19.22 -31.66 -26.66
C PRO A 481 -20.40 -31.22 -25.78
N ALA A 482 -21.40 -32.10 -25.66
CA ALA A 482 -22.61 -31.87 -24.87
C ALA A 482 -22.33 -31.77 -23.35
N TYR A 483 -21.07 -31.94 -22.94
CA TYR A 483 -20.62 -31.80 -21.56
C TYR A 483 -19.87 -30.48 -21.39
N GLN A 484 -20.57 -29.49 -20.85
CA GLN A 484 -19.97 -28.27 -20.35
C GLN A 484 -19.49 -28.52 -18.91
N MET A 485 -18.18 -28.58 -18.72
CA MET A 485 -17.56 -28.81 -17.42
C MET A 485 -17.90 -27.67 -16.45
N ASP A 486 -18.33 -28.00 -15.22
CA ASP A 486 -18.66 -27.00 -14.20
C ASP A 486 -17.46 -26.09 -13.88
N THR A 487 -17.71 -24.78 -13.85
CA THR A 487 -16.71 -23.72 -13.63
C THR A 487 -16.00 -23.84 -12.28
N HIS A 488 -16.67 -24.33 -11.23
CA HIS A 488 -16.04 -24.53 -9.93
C HIS A 488 -15.03 -25.68 -9.96
N MET A 489 -15.43 -26.82 -10.53
CA MET A 489 -14.54 -27.98 -10.71
C MET A 489 -13.36 -27.64 -11.65
N GLN A 490 -13.58 -26.79 -12.66
CA GLN A 490 -12.46 -26.27 -13.48
C GLN A 490 -11.44 -25.47 -12.66
N ALA A 491 -11.90 -24.62 -11.72
CA ALA A 491 -11.02 -23.85 -10.86
C ALA A 491 -10.22 -24.75 -9.91
N GLU A 492 -10.86 -25.78 -9.35
CA GLU A 492 -10.20 -26.77 -8.50
C GLU A 492 -9.16 -27.57 -9.26
N ILE A 493 -9.50 -28.07 -10.46
CA ILE A 493 -8.55 -28.77 -11.35
C ILE A 493 -7.36 -27.86 -11.68
N LYS A 494 -7.60 -26.58 -11.98
CA LYS A 494 -6.54 -25.61 -12.24
C LYS A 494 -5.62 -25.44 -11.02
N GLN A 495 -6.19 -25.40 -9.82
CA GLN A 495 -5.41 -25.31 -8.58
C GLN A 495 -4.56 -26.55 -8.35
N ILE A 496 -5.12 -27.76 -8.54
CA ILE A 496 -4.40 -29.03 -8.40
C ILE A 496 -3.26 -29.11 -9.42
N LEU A 497 -3.54 -28.78 -10.69
CA LEU A 497 -2.52 -28.77 -11.75
C LEU A 497 -1.40 -27.78 -11.45
N LYS A 498 -1.72 -26.61 -10.89
CA LYS A 498 -0.72 -25.64 -10.45
C LYS A 498 0.17 -26.21 -9.34
N GLN A 499 -0.41 -26.85 -8.32
CA GLN A 499 0.35 -27.49 -7.24
C GLN A 499 1.23 -28.63 -7.77
N GLN A 500 0.70 -29.45 -8.68
CA GLN A 500 1.48 -30.52 -9.33
C GLN A 500 2.63 -29.95 -10.17
N GLN A 501 2.40 -28.87 -10.90
CA GLN A 501 3.45 -28.19 -11.66
C GLN A 501 4.56 -27.64 -10.76
N GLU A 502 4.21 -27.02 -9.63
CA GLU A 502 5.17 -26.53 -8.63
C GLU A 502 5.96 -27.70 -8.02
N GLY A 503 5.30 -28.81 -7.68
CA GLY A 503 5.95 -30.01 -7.17
C GLY A 503 6.91 -30.66 -8.17
N LEU A 504 6.51 -30.75 -9.44
CA LEU A 504 7.35 -31.25 -10.52
C LEU A 504 8.56 -30.33 -10.77
N GLN A 505 8.37 -29.01 -10.74
CA GLN A 505 9.45 -28.05 -10.89
C GLN A 505 10.51 -28.23 -9.79
N HIS A 506 10.07 -28.39 -8.54
CA HIS A 506 10.96 -28.64 -7.42
C HIS A 506 11.72 -29.97 -7.56
N LEU A 507 11.04 -31.03 -8.01
CA LEU A 507 11.69 -32.33 -8.27
C LEU A 507 12.74 -32.23 -9.39
N ILE A 508 12.43 -31.48 -10.46
CA ILE A 508 13.38 -31.22 -11.55
C ILE A 508 14.61 -30.47 -11.02
N ASP A 509 14.42 -29.48 -10.16
CA ASP A 509 15.52 -28.69 -9.60
C ASP A 509 16.41 -29.54 -8.66
N ILE A 510 15.82 -30.44 -7.87
CA ILE A 510 16.58 -31.43 -7.08
C ILE A 510 17.40 -32.33 -8.00
N ILE A 511 16.78 -32.92 -9.02
CA ILE A 511 17.47 -33.84 -9.94
C ILE A 511 18.63 -33.14 -10.65
N LYS A 512 18.44 -31.88 -11.08
CA LYS A 512 19.51 -31.08 -11.67
C LYS A 512 20.65 -30.86 -10.69
N THR A 513 20.33 -30.41 -9.47
CA THR A 513 21.31 -30.17 -8.41
C THR A 513 22.10 -31.45 -8.09
N ASP A 514 21.41 -32.58 -7.98
CA ASP A 514 22.02 -33.89 -7.73
C ASP A 514 22.90 -34.34 -8.90
N SER A 515 22.48 -34.11 -10.14
CA SER A 515 23.29 -34.41 -11.33
C SER A 515 24.57 -33.58 -11.40
N GLU A 516 24.50 -32.30 -11.03
CA GLU A 516 25.66 -31.41 -10.93
C GLU A 516 26.60 -31.86 -9.82
N ASN A 517 26.06 -32.24 -8.66
CA ASN A 517 26.82 -32.77 -7.54
C ASN A 517 27.52 -34.09 -7.88
N LEU A 518 26.83 -35.02 -8.56
CA LEU A 518 27.42 -36.27 -9.04
C LEU A 518 28.57 -36.02 -10.01
N THR A 519 28.38 -35.12 -10.97
CA THR A 519 29.43 -34.72 -11.92
C THR A 519 30.64 -34.12 -11.20
N ARG A 520 30.39 -33.29 -10.18
CA ARG A 520 31.46 -32.70 -9.35
C ARG A 520 32.20 -33.75 -8.54
N MET A 521 31.50 -34.73 -7.96
CA MET A 521 32.13 -35.84 -7.25
C MET A 521 32.98 -36.72 -8.17
N GLU A 522 32.49 -37.00 -9.38
CA GLU A 522 33.24 -37.75 -10.39
C GLU A 522 34.55 -37.02 -10.77
N GLN A 523 34.48 -35.70 -10.99
CA GLN A 523 35.66 -34.87 -11.26
C GLN A 523 36.67 -34.89 -10.11
N LEU A 524 36.20 -34.79 -8.86
CA LEU A 524 37.06 -34.85 -7.68
C LEU A 524 37.70 -36.24 -7.49
N LEU A 525 36.96 -37.31 -7.77
CA LEU A 525 37.48 -38.68 -7.73
C LEU A 525 38.52 -38.92 -8.83
N ALA A 526 38.26 -38.45 -10.06
CA ALA A 526 39.21 -38.50 -11.16
C ALA A 526 40.50 -37.71 -10.84
N ALA A 527 40.38 -36.50 -10.28
CA ALA A 527 41.52 -35.72 -9.83
C ALA A 527 42.31 -36.41 -8.71
N SER A 528 41.63 -37.08 -7.78
CA SER A 528 42.30 -37.84 -6.71
C SER A 528 43.06 -39.08 -7.20
N ARG A 529 42.63 -39.67 -8.33
CA ARG A 529 43.28 -40.83 -8.97
C ARG A 529 44.52 -40.45 -9.78
N VAL A 530 44.61 -39.22 -10.27
CA VAL A 530 45.78 -38.72 -11.02
C VAL A 530 46.89 -38.21 -10.08
N GLY A 531 46.57 -37.96 -8.81
CA GLY A 531 47.52 -37.53 -7.77
C GLY A 531 48.21 -38.65 -6.96
N ARG A 532 48.03 -39.93 -7.31
CA ARG A 532 48.81 -41.08 -6.83
C ARG A 532 49.58 -41.66 -8.00
#